data_AF-A0AAU7D194-F1
#
_entry.id   AF-A0AAU7D194-F1
#
_cell.length_a   1.000
_cell.length_b   1.000
_cell.length_c   1.000
_cell.angle_alpha   90.00
_cell.angle_beta   90.00
_cell.angle_gamma   90.00
#
_symmetry.space_group_name_H-M   'P 1'
#
loop_
_entity.id
_entity.type
_entity.pdbx_description
1 polymer ?
#
loop_
_entity_poly.entity_id
_entity_poly.type
_entity_poly.pdbx_seq_one_letter_code
_entity_poly.pdbx_strand_id
1 'polypeptide(L)'
;MYEQAVLHVADPEPFGAVKAAIEASFSSGKIAAFLKSLDRSGVRIRDFQSVLNKGLLGQTTIAEYGRLGNSDQGQIREMYLASLERVAPELRQKFFKLYAYY
;
A
#
# COMPACT_ATOMS: atom_id res chain seq x y z
N MET A 1 0.34 30.23 1.25
CA MET A 1 0.48 28.94 1.96
C MET A 1 -0.64 28.06 1.41
N TYR A 2 -0.33 27.02 0.63
CA TYR A 2 -1.37 26.10 0.16
C TYR A 2 -1.69 25.18 1.35
N GLU A 3 -2.76 25.49 2.08
CA GLU A 3 -3.38 24.55 3.01
C GLU A 3 -3.80 23.34 2.19
N GLN A 4 -3.12 22.21 2.38
CA GLN A 4 -3.64 20.93 1.92
C GLN A 4 -5.00 20.79 2.59
N ALA A 5 -6.08 20.80 1.79
CA ALA A 5 -7.41 20.51 2.31
C ALA A 5 -7.32 19.20 3.09
N VAL A 6 -7.62 19.26 4.39
CA VAL A 6 -7.77 18.07 5.21
C VAL A 6 -9.01 17.38 4.64
N LEU A 7 -8.80 16.48 3.68
CA LEU A 7 -9.86 15.68 3.11
C LEU A 7 -10.49 14.92 4.26
N HIS A 8 -11.75 15.24 4.55
CA HIS A 8 -12.50 14.60 5.62
C HIS A 8 -12.64 13.13 5.23
N VAL A 9 -11.99 12.23 5.98
CA VAL A 9 -12.18 10.80 5.82
C VAL A 9 -13.65 10.51 6.14
N ALA A 10 -14.36 9.94 5.17
CA ALA A 10 -15.80 9.72 5.30
C ALA A 10 -16.12 8.55 6.22
N ASP A 11 -15.30 7.49 6.19
CA ASP A 11 -15.43 6.33 7.07
C ASP A 11 -14.09 6.02 7.79
N PRO A 12 -13.87 6.57 9.00
CA PRO A 12 -12.56 6.55 9.65
C PRO A 12 -12.12 5.16 10.13
N GLU A 13 -13.05 4.25 10.41
CA GLU A 13 -12.73 2.89 10.89
C GLU A 13 -12.10 2.01 9.80
N PRO A 14 -12.75 1.72 8.65
CA PRO A 14 -12.15 0.96 7.56
C PRO A 14 -10.94 1.70 6.98
N PHE A 15 -10.96 3.03 6.94
CA PHE A 15 -9.81 3.80 6.46
C PHE A 15 -8.60 3.59 7.37
N GLY A 16 -8.79 3.69 8.68
CA GLY A 16 -7.76 3.44 9.67
C GLY A 16 -7.22 2.01 9.60
N ALA A 17 -8.10 1.02 9.40
CA ALA A 17 -7.71 -0.38 9.27
C ALA A 17 -6.81 -0.63 8.04
N VAL A 18 -7.19 -0.10 6.86
CA VAL A 18 -6.39 -0.24 5.64
C VAL A 18 -5.08 0.54 5.76
N LYS A 19 -5.13 1.75 6.30
CA LYS A 19 -3.94 2.57 6.56
C LYS A 19 -2.94 1.85 7.45
N ALA A 20 -3.39 1.29 8.57
CA ALA A 20 -2.54 0.56 9.50
C ALA A 20 -1.91 -0.69 8.86
N ALA A 21 -2.65 -1.41 8.01
CA ALA A 21 -2.14 -2.56 7.28
C ALA A 21 -0.99 -2.19 6.31
N ILE A 22 -1.14 -1.06 5.61
CA ILE A 22 -0.09 -0.50 4.75
C ILE A 22 1.11 -0.08 5.59
N GLU A 23 0.92 0.76 6.61
CA GLU A 23 2.00 1.24 7.47
C GLU A 23 2.78 0.09 8.11
N ALA A 24 2.09 -0.94 8.59
CA ALA A 24 2.70 -2.15 9.12
C ALA A 24 3.56 -2.86 8.06
N SER A 25 3.06 -3.01 6.83
CA SER A 25 3.79 -3.67 5.74
C SER A 25 5.04 -2.91 5.31
N PHE A 26 5.01 -1.57 5.38
CA PHE A 26 6.14 -0.69 5.04
C PHE A 26 7.09 -0.39 6.21
N SER A 27 6.77 -0.84 7.43
CA SER A 27 7.67 -0.67 8.58
C SER A 27 9.03 -1.34 8.34
N SER A 28 10.08 -0.77 8.94
CA SER A 28 11.48 -1.20 8.75
C SER A 28 11.70 -2.70 9.02
N GLY A 29 10.97 -3.27 9.98
CA GLY A 29 11.04 -4.70 10.32
C GLY A 29 10.25 -5.64 9.39
N LYS A 30 9.33 -5.12 8.57
CA LYS A 30 8.41 -5.95 7.75
C LYS A 30 8.56 -5.75 6.25
N ILE A 31 9.07 -4.59 5.79
CA ILE A 31 9.17 -4.25 4.37
C ILE A 31 9.92 -5.30 3.55
N ALA A 32 11.05 -5.82 4.03
CA ALA A 32 11.79 -6.84 3.29
C ALA A 32 10.99 -8.16 3.12
N ALA A 33 10.20 -8.54 4.12
CA ALA A 33 9.34 -9.72 4.04
C ALA A 33 8.15 -9.48 3.10
N PHE A 34 7.55 -8.29 3.14
CA PHE A 34 6.49 -7.88 2.23
C PHE A 34 6.94 -7.86 0.76
N LEU A 35 8.12 -7.28 0.47
CA LEU A 35 8.72 -7.34 -0.86
C LEU A 35 8.95 -8.79 -1.33
N LYS A 36 9.42 -9.65 -0.43
CA LYS A 36 9.62 -11.07 -0.74
C LYS A 36 8.30 -11.80 -1.02
N SER A 37 7.20 -11.48 -0.34
CA SER A 37 5.90 -12.08 -0.64
C SER A 37 5.38 -11.63 -2.01
N LEU A 38 5.57 -10.36 -2.37
CA LEU A 38 5.19 -9.85 -3.70
C LEU A 38 5.95 -10.57 -4.82
N ASP A 39 7.26 -10.74 -4.66
CA ASP A 39 8.13 -11.44 -5.61
C ASP A 39 7.70 -12.90 -5.80
N ARG A 40 7.41 -13.61 -4.70
CA ARG A 40 6.88 -14.99 -4.75
C ARG A 40 5.52 -15.09 -5.42
N SER A 41 4.67 -14.08 -5.26
CA SER A 41 3.35 -14.03 -5.87
C SER A 41 3.36 -13.49 -7.30
N GLY A 42 4.51 -13.06 -7.82
CA GLY A 42 4.63 -12.46 -9.15
C GLY A 42 3.87 -11.14 -9.30
N VAL A 43 3.61 -10.43 -8.19
CA VAL A 43 2.83 -9.19 -8.17
C VAL A 43 3.77 -8.00 -8.18
N ARG A 44 3.59 -7.10 -9.14
CA ARG A 44 4.32 -5.83 -9.18
C ARG A 44 3.86 -4.94 -8.03
N ILE A 45 4.80 -4.34 -7.32
CA ILE A 45 4.48 -3.58 -6.11
C ILE A 45 3.67 -2.31 -6.40
N ARG A 46 3.81 -1.74 -7.60
CA ARG A 46 3.03 -0.57 -8.05
C ARG A 46 1.57 -0.90 -8.38
N ASP A 47 1.25 -2.17 -8.65
CA ASP A 47 -0.12 -2.60 -8.89
C ASP A 47 -0.84 -2.85 -7.56
N PHE A 48 -1.27 -1.75 -6.94
CA PHE A 48 -1.96 -1.75 -5.67
C PHE A 48 -3.20 -2.66 -5.65
N GLN A 49 -3.95 -2.71 -6.75
CA GLN A 49 -5.15 -3.54 -6.81
C GLN A 49 -4.80 -5.02 -6.77
N SER A 50 -3.78 -5.46 -7.53
CA SER A 50 -3.31 -6.84 -7.48
C SER A 50 -2.73 -7.21 -6.11
N VAL A 51 -2.04 -6.28 -5.45
CA VAL A 51 -1.53 -6.45 -4.08
C VAL A 51 -2.67 -6.73 -3.08
N LEU A 52 -3.73 -5.91 -3.15
CA LEU A 52 -4.94 -6.10 -2.33
C LEU A 52 -5.67 -7.41 -2.65
N ASN A 53 -5.92 -7.67 -3.94
CA ASN A 53 -6.64 -8.87 -4.39
C ASN A 53 -5.95 -10.18 -4.00
N LYS A 54 -4.62 -10.15 -3.86
CA LYS A 54 -3.82 -11.29 -3.41
C LYS A 54 -3.69 -11.38 -1.89
N GLY A 55 -4.30 -10.46 -1.13
CA GLY A 55 -4.28 -10.44 0.33
C GLY A 55 -2.89 -10.12 0.92
N LEU A 56 -2.00 -9.51 0.13
CA LEU A 56 -0.59 -9.31 0.51
C LEU A 56 -0.38 -8.21 1.55
N LEU A 57 -1.39 -7.37 1.77
CA LEU A 57 -1.46 -6.40 2.88
C LEU A 57 -2.19 -6.97 4.12
N GLY A 58 -2.68 -8.21 4.04
CA GLY A 58 -3.59 -8.81 5.00
C GLY A 58 -4.86 -9.31 4.30
N GLN A 59 -5.38 -10.45 4.72
CA GLN A 59 -6.54 -11.09 4.06
C GLN A 59 -7.83 -10.27 4.20
N THR A 60 -7.99 -9.52 5.29
CA THR A 60 -9.17 -8.68 5.55
C THR A 60 -9.07 -7.30 4.90
N THR A 61 -7.88 -6.85 4.50
CA THR A 61 -7.63 -5.50 4.00
C THR A 61 -8.42 -5.18 2.73
N ILE A 62 -8.64 -6.16 1.86
CA ILE A 62 -9.48 -5.97 0.66
C ILE A 62 -10.95 -5.70 1.02
N ALA A 63 -11.48 -6.35 2.04
CA ALA A 63 -12.85 -6.14 2.48
C ALA A 63 -13.00 -4.73 3.08
N GLU A 64 -12.07 -4.31 3.94
CA GLU A 64 -12.08 -2.95 4.51
C GLU A 64 -11.90 -1.87 3.43
N TYR A 65 -11.01 -2.10 2.46
CA TYR A 65 -10.85 -1.19 1.33
C TYR A 65 -12.12 -1.09 0.47
N GLY A 66 -12.83 -2.21 0.27
CA GLY A 66 -14.10 -2.26 -0.46
C GLY A 66 -15.25 -1.51 0.23
N ARG A 67 -15.17 -1.27 1.53
CA ARG A 67 -16.15 -0.46 2.29
C ARG A 67 -15.95 1.05 2.10
N LEU A 68 -14.76 1.48 1.67
CA LEU A 68 -14.44 2.88 1.49
C LEU A 68 -15.15 3.48 0.27
N GLY A 69 -15.59 4.74 0.40
CA GLY A 69 -16.01 5.54 -0.74
C GLY A 69 -14.83 5.86 -1.66
N ASN A 70 -15.12 6.20 -2.93
CA ASN A 70 -14.11 6.45 -3.97
C ASN A 70 -13.03 7.47 -3.57
N SER A 71 -13.41 8.51 -2.82
CA SER A 71 -12.47 9.53 -2.31
C SER A 71 -11.44 8.93 -1.35
N ASP A 72 -11.91 8.18 -0.36
CA ASP A 72 -11.06 7.54 0.65
C ASP A 72 -10.20 6.43 0.05
N GLN A 73 -10.73 5.68 -0.92
CA GLN A 73 -9.96 4.72 -1.72
C GLN A 73 -8.80 5.40 -2.47
N GLY A 74 -9.06 6.57 -3.07
CA GLY A 74 -8.04 7.39 -3.72
C GLY A 74 -6.92 7.78 -2.76
N GLN A 75 -7.27 8.32 -1.59
CA GLN A 75 -6.31 8.71 -0.56
C GLN A 75 -5.45 7.53 -0.07
N ILE A 76 -6.05 6.36 0.16
CA ILE A 76 -5.31 5.15 0.55
C ILE A 76 -4.33 4.74 -0.55
N ARG A 77 -4.76 4.77 -1.82
CA ARG A 77 -3.91 4.41 -2.95
C ARG A 77 -2.72 5.37 -3.08
N GLU A 78 -2.93 6.66 -2.93
CA GLU A 78 -1.86 7.66 -2.93
C GLU A 78 -0.89 7.44 -1.77
N MET A 79 -1.40 7.20 -0.56
CA MET A 79 -0.58 6.90 0.61
C MET A 79 0.27 5.64 0.41
N TYR A 80 -0.30 4.58 -0.17
CA TYR A 80 0.43 3.37 -0.54
C TYR A 80 1.58 3.69 -1.51
N LEU A 81 1.30 4.42 -2.60
CA LEU A 81 2.30 4.78 -3.59
C LEU A 81 3.41 5.66 -2.98
N ALA A 82 3.06 6.63 -2.14
CA ALA A 82 4.03 7.45 -1.41
C ALA A 82 4.88 6.61 -0.43
N SER A 83 4.34 5.53 0.12
CA SER A 83 5.11 4.58 0.95
C SER A 83 6.13 3.81 0.11
N LEU A 84 5.79 3.46 -1.14
CA LEU A 84 6.74 2.86 -2.10
C LEU A 84 7.94 3.76 -2.34
N GLU A 85 7.72 5.06 -2.43
CA GLU A 85 8.73 6.12 -2.64
C GLU A 85 9.62 6.38 -1.43
N ARG A 86 9.31 5.79 -0.27
CA ARG A 86 10.17 5.84 0.92
C ARG A 86 10.96 4.56 1.21
N VAL A 87 10.71 3.47 0.47
CA VAL A 87 11.49 2.22 0.60
C VAL A 87 12.98 2.48 0.36
N ALA A 88 13.84 1.92 1.22
CA ALA A 88 15.30 2.10 1.13
C ALA A 88 15.86 1.70 -0.26
N PRO A 89 16.79 2.47 -0.86
CA PRO A 89 17.33 2.19 -2.19
C PRO A 89 17.90 0.77 -2.35
N GLU A 90 18.54 0.24 -1.31
CA GLU A 90 19.15 -1.09 -1.31
C GLU A 90 18.09 -2.18 -1.47
N LEU A 91 16.92 -2.00 -0.84
CA LEU A 91 15.79 -2.91 -1.00
C LEU A 91 15.16 -2.77 -2.39
N ARG A 92 15.03 -1.55 -2.90
CA ARG A 92 14.53 -1.36 -4.27
C ARG A 92 15.44 -2.01 -5.31
N GLN A 93 16.75 -1.89 -5.14
CA GLN A 93 17.72 -2.53 -6.02
C GLN A 93 17.64 -4.05 -5.93
N LYS A 94 17.57 -4.60 -4.70
CA LYS A 94 17.43 -6.04 -4.48
C LYS A 94 16.17 -6.63 -5.12
N PHE A 95 15.06 -5.91 -5.04
CA PHE A 95 13.75 -6.31 -5.56
C PHE A 95 13.35 -5.53 -6.83
N PHE A 96 14.31 -5.09 -7.64
CA PHE A 96 14.07 -4.14 -8.74
C PHE A 96 13.00 -4.58 -9.73
N LYS A 97 12.87 -5.90 -9.96
CA LYS A 97 11.83 -6.47 -10.82
C LYS A 97 10.43 -6.10 -10.34
N LEU A 98 10.19 -5.93 -9.04
CA LEU A 98 8.87 -5.51 -8.54
C LEU A 98 8.50 -4.09 -8.97
N TYR A 99 9.48 -3.24 -9.24
CA TYR A 99 9.33 -1.83 -9.56
C TYR A 99 9.37 -1.51 -11.06
N ALA A 100 9.86 -2.44 -11.89
CA ALA A 100 10.01 -2.23 -13.33
C ALA A 100 8.66 -2.22 -14.08
N TYR A 101 8.55 -1.33 -15.06
CA TYR A 101 7.53 -1.37 -16.11
C TYR A 101 8.12 -2.14 -17.29
N TYR A 102 7.79 -3.43 -17.37
CA TYR A 102 8.20 -4.39 -18.41
C TYR A 102 9.71 -4.66 -18.50
#